data_AF-A0A377CAA5-F1
#
_entry.id   AF-A0A377CAA5-F1
#
_cell.length_a   1.000
_cell.length_b   1.000
_cell.length_c   1.000
_cell.angle_alpha   90.00
_cell.angle_beta   90.00
_cell.angle_gamma   90.00
#
_symmetry.space_group_name_H-M   'P 1'
#
loop_
_entity.id
_entity.type
_entity.pdbx_description
1 polymer ?
#
loop_
_entity_poly.entity_id
_entity_poly.type
_entity_poly.pdbx_seq_one_letter_code
_entity_poly.pdbx_strand_id
1 'polypeptide(L)'
;MHPGNIFVSYEHPENPKYIGIDCGIVGSLNKEDKRYLAENFIAFFNRDYRKVAELHVDSGWVPPDTNVEEFEFAIRTVCEPIFEKPLAEISFGHVLLNLFNTARRFNMEVQPQLVLLQKTLLYVEGVGRQLYPQLDLWKTAKPFLESWIKDQVGIPALVRAFKEKAPFWVEKMPELPELVYDSLRQGKYLQHSVDKIARELQSNHVRQGQSRYFLGIGATLVLSGTFLLVSRPEWGLMPGWLMAGGLIAWFVGWRKTR
;
A
#
# COMPACT_ATOMS: atom_id res chain seq x y z
N MET A 1 7.40 -34.32 10.85
CA MET A 1 7.89 -35.04 12.04
C MET A 1 6.91 -36.16 12.41
N HIS A 2 7.38 -37.41 12.49
CA HIS A 2 6.57 -38.60 12.80
C HIS A 2 6.63 -38.93 14.31
N PRO A 3 5.60 -39.53 14.93
CA PRO A 3 5.60 -39.83 16.37
C PRO A 3 6.80 -40.66 16.83
N GLY A 4 7.25 -41.61 16.01
CA GLY A 4 8.43 -42.43 16.30
C GLY A 4 9.77 -41.67 16.36
N ASN A 5 9.78 -40.38 15.98
CA ASN A 5 10.96 -39.53 16.03
C ASN A 5 10.93 -38.55 17.22
N ILE A 6 10.02 -38.77 18.17
CA ILE A 6 9.81 -37.96 19.36
C ILE A 6 10.06 -38.83 20.60
N PHE A 7 10.95 -38.37 21.47
CA PHE A 7 11.26 -39.01 22.75
C PHE A 7 11.11 -37.99 23.88
N VAL A 8 10.86 -38.49 25.09
CA VAL A 8 10.76 -37.68 26.30
C VAL A 8 11.80 -38.19 27.28
N SER A 9 12.69 -37.32 27.76
CA SER A 9 13.67 -37.71 28.79
C SER A 9 12.98 -37.90 30.13
N TYR A 10 13.36 -38.98 30.82
CA TYR A 10 12.89 -39.29 32.18
C TYR A 10 13.82 -38.74 33.27
N GLU A 11 14.88 -38.02 32.92
CA GLU A 11 15.86 -37.48 33.88
C GLU A 11 15.25 -36.40 34.80
N HIS A 12 14.29 -35.62 34.29
CA HIS A 12 13.58 -34.58 35.02
C HIS A 12 12.05 -34.74 34.83
N PRO A 13 11.39 -35.67 35.57
CA PRO A 13 9.97 -35.99 35.38
C PRO A 13 9.02 -34.80 35.57
N GLU A 14 9.39 -33.85 36.43
CA GLU A 14 8.64 -32.61 36.71
C GLU A 14 8.76 -31.54 35.61
N ASN A 15 9.79 -31.63 34.76
CA ASN A 15 9.97 -30.77 33.60
C ASN A 15 10.61 -31.57 32.45
N PRO A 16 9.83 -32.47 31.84
CA PRO A 16 10.37 -33.48 30.94
C PRO A 16 10.91 -32.83 29.66
N LYS A 17 12.11 -33.24 29.25
CA LYS A 17 12.76 -32.73 28.04
C LYS A 17 12.19 -33.42 26.80
N TYR A 18 11.69 -32.62 25.86
CA TYR A 18 11.29 -33.06 24.52
C TYR A 18 12.51 -33.27 23.62
N ILE A 19 12.62 -34.43 22.97
CA ILE A 19 13.73 -34.81 22.09
C ILE A 19 13.18 -35.20 20.71
N GLY A 20 13.46 -34.39 19.69
CA GLY A 20 13.17 -34.71 18.30
C GLY A 20 14.44 -35.14 17.56
N ILE A 21 14.41 -36.28 16.87
CA ILE A 21 15.59 -36.85 16.18
C ILE A 21 15.54 -36.74 14.64
N ASP A 22 14.40 -36.36 14.07
CA ASP A 22 14.20 -36.33 12.61
C ASP A 22 14.08 -34.92 12.08
N CYS A 23 15.10 -34.54 11.29
CA CYS A 23 15.19 -33.29 10.54
C CYS A 23 15.14 -33.51 9.02
N GLY A 24 14.59 -34.64 8.55
CA GLY A 24 14.55 -34.99 7.12
C GLY A 24 13.63 -34.09 6.30
N ILE A 25 12.69 -33.38 6.95
CA ILE A 25 11.79 -32.42 6.31
C ILE A 25 11.89 -31.08 7.05
N VAL A 26 12.80 -30.21 6.59
CA VAL A 26 13.01 -28.87 7.14
C VAL A 26 12.85 -27.84 6.01
N GLY A 27 12.12 -26.77 6.29
CA GLY A 27 11.97 -25.62 5.41
C GLY A 27 12.56 -24.36 6.04
N SER A 28 12.83 -23.35 5.22
CA SER A 28 13.27 -22.03 5.66
C SER A 28 12.20 -20.99 5.34
N LEU A 29 11.86 -20.15 6.33
CA LEU A 29 10.99 -18.99 6.14
C LEU A 29 11.83 -17.71 6.14
N ASN A 30 11.57 -16.83 5.19
CA ASN A 30 12.22 -15.52 5.16
C ASN A 30 11.63 -14.60 6.28
N LYS A 31 12.15 -13.38 6.44
CA LYS A 31 11.70 -12.47 7.51
C LYS A 31 10.27 -11.95 7.28
N GLU A 32 9.89 -11.77 6.02
CA GLU A 32 8.56 -11.29 5.62
C GLU A 32 7.51 -12.38 5.88
N ASP A 33 7.78 -13.62 5.47
CA ASP A 33 6.93 -14.79 5.72
C ASP A 33 6.72 -15.00 7.22
N LYS A 34 7.78 -14.87 8.03
CA LYS A 34 7.69 -15.01 9.49
C LYS A 34 6.77 -13.96 10.10
N ARG A 35 6.88 -12.71 9.64
CA ARG A 35 6.04 -11.61 10.11
C ARG A 35 4.59 -11.79 9.65
N TYR A 36 4.38 -12.17 8.40
CA TYR A 36 3.06 -12.49 7.88
C TYR A 36 2.39 -13.61 8.69
N LEU A 37 3.08 -14.73 8.90
CA LEU A 37 2.57 -15.86 9.69
C LEU A 37 2.26 -15.44 11.13
N ALA A 38 3.14 -14.66 11.75
CA ALA A 38 2.91 -14.08 13.07
C ALA A 38 1.61 -13.28 13.15
N GLU A 39 1.47 -12.26 12.30
CA GLU A 39 0.29 -11.40 12.29
C GLU A 39 -0.98 -12.19 11.96
N ASN A 40 -0.89 -13.15 11.03
CA ASN A 40 -1.99 -14.01 10.65
C ASN A 40 -2.45 -14.93 11.79
N PHE A 41 -1.51 -15.56 12.48
CA PHE A 41 -1.84 -16.41 13.63
C PHE A 41 -2.48 -15.61 14.76
N ILE A 42 -1.99 -14.41 15.09
CA ILE A 42 -2.67 -13.56 16.12
C ILE A 42 -4.10 -13.24 15.70
N ALA A 43 -4.28 -12.78 14.46
CA ALA A 43 -5.60 -12.45 13.95
C ALA A 43 -6.54 -13.66 14.04
N PHE A 44 -6.06 -14.83 13.62
CA PHE A 44 -6.79 -16.10 13.71
C PHE A 44 -7.16 -16.48 15.15
N PHE A 45 -6.21 -16.45 16.09
CA PHE A 45 -6.45 -16.82 17.50
C PHE A 45 -7.33 -15.80 18.24
N ASN A 46 -7.32 -14.54 17.83
CA ASN A 46 -8.20 -13.50 18.37
C ASN A 46 -9.55 -13.42 17.65
N ARG A 47 -9.84 -14.35 16.72
CA ARG A 47 -11.08 -14.38 15.91
C ARG A 47 -11.29 -13.13 15.07
N ASP A 48 -10.20 -12.44 14.74
CA ASP A 48 -10.18 -11.30 13.83
C ASP A 48 -10.04 -11.80 12.39
N TYR A 49 -11.10 -12.44 11.88
CA TYR A 49 -11.12 -13.00 10.54
C TYR A 49 -11.02 -11.92 9.45
N ARG A 50 -11.46 -10.69 9.75
CA ARG A 50 -11.30 -9.54 8.87
C ARG A 50 -9.81 -9.27 8.66
N LYS A 51 -9.04 -9.19 9.74
CA LYS A 51 -7.60 -8.98 9.66
C LYS A 51 -6.90 -10.14 8.98
N VAL A 52 -7.34 -11.38 9.18
CA VAL A 52 -6.83 -12.53 8.43
C VAL A 52 -7.02 -12.33 6.92
N ALA A 53 -8.21 -11.92 6.47
CA ALA A 53 -8.48 -11.67 5.05
C ALA A 53 -7.64 -10.51 4.49
N GLU A 54 -7.55 -9.39 5.20
CA GLU A 54 -6.73 -8.24 4.82
C GLU A 54 -5.25 -8.61 4.68
N LEU A 55 -4.69 -9.35 5.64
CA LEU A 55 -3.28 -9.77 5.59
C LEU A 55 -2.97 -10.67 4.37
N HIS A 56 -3.91 -11.52 3.95
CA HIS A 56 -3.74 -12.36 2.77
C HIS A 56 -3.76 -11.54 1.46
N VAL A 57 -4.51 -10.44 1.42
CA VAL A 57 -4.52 -9.50 0.29
C VAL A 57 -3.26 -8.63 0.31
N ASP A 58 -2.91 -8.07 1.46
CA ASP A 58 -1.73 -7.19 1.64
C ASP A 58 -0.41 -7.92 1.35
N SER A 59 -0.34 -9.22 1.64
CA SER A 59 0.83 -10.06 1.33
C SER A 59 0.95 -10.45 -0.14
N GLY A 60 -0.07 -10.16 -0.96
CA GLY A 60 -0.11 -10.53 -2.38
C GLY A 60 -0.36 -12.01 -2.64
N TRP A 61 -0.77 -12.77 -1.62
CA TRP A 61 -1.09 -14.20 -1.76
C TRP A 61 -2.46 -14.42 -2.39
N VAL A 62 -3.34 -13.44 -2.22
CA VAL A 62 -4.66 -13.35 -2.82
C VAL A 62 -4.70 -12.10 -3.71
N PRO A 63 -5.34 -12.14 -4.90
CA PRO A 63 -5.40 -10.99 -5.78
C PRO A 63 -6.01 -9.74 -5.12
N PRO A 64 -5.53 -8.53 -5.44
CA PRO A 64 -5.96 -7.28 -4.81
C PRO A 64 -7.41 -6.89 -5.13
N ASP A 65 -8.00 -7.46 -6.17
CA ASP A 65 -9.40 -7.30 -6.56
C ASP A 65 -10.36 -8.22 -5.76
N THR A 66 -9.83 -9.05 -4.86
CA THR A 66 -10.64 -9.95 -4.04
C THR A 66 -11.53 -9.19 -3.07
N ASN A 67 -12.81 -9.58 -2.99
CA ASN A 67 -13.73 -9.05 -2.00
C ASN A 67 -13.36 -9.55 -0.59
N VAL A 68 -12.79 -8.65 0.22
CA VAL A 68 -12.33 -8.94 1.59
C VAL A 68 -13.48 -9.40 2.50
N GLU A 69 -14.70 -8.89 2.33
CA GLU A 69 -15.86 -9.30 3.15
C GLU A 69 -16.29 -10.73 2.84
N GLU A 70 -16.32 -11.09 1.55
CA GLU A 70 -16.66 -12.45 1.14
C GLU A 70 -15.59 -13.44 1.60
N PHE A 71 -14.32 -13.05 1.51
CA PHE A 71 -13.21 -13.88 1.96
C PHE A 71 -13.20 -14.06 3.49
N GLU A 72 -13.42 -12.98 4.25
CA GLU A 72 -13.61 -13.04 5.69
C GLU A 72 -14.72 -14.03 6.07
N PHE A 73 -15.90 -13.91 5.43
CA PHE A 73 -17.03 -14.79 5.71
C PHE A 73 -16.70 -16.25 5.46
N ALA A 74 -15.97 -16.53 4.39
CA ALA A 74 -15.54 -17.86 4.04
C ALA A 74 -14.54 -18.44 5.08
N ILE A 75 -13.58 -17.63 5.54
CA ILE A 75 -12.65 -18.00 6.63
C ILE A 75 -13.42 -18.27 7.92
N ARG A 76 -14.31 -17.35 8.32
CA ARG A 76 -15.13 -17.47 9.53
C ARG A 76 -15.94 -18.77 9.53
N THR A 77 -16.57 -19.11 8.41
CA THR A 77 -17.40 -20.31 8.27
C THR A 77 -16.61 -21.60 8.55
N VAL A 78 -15.32 -21.64 8.20
CA VAL A 78 -14.46 -22.81 8.44
C VAL A 78 -13.92 -22.84 9.88
N CYS A 79 -13.64 -21.67 10.46
CA CYS A 79 -12.94 -21.55 11.74
C CYS A 79 -13.87 -21.51 12.97
N GLU A 80 -15.06 -20.96 12.84
CA GLU A 80 -15.98 -20.80 13.97
C GLU A 80 -16.44 -22.14 14.58
N PRO A 81 -16.77 -23.19 13.80
CA PRO A 81 -17.32 -24.44 14.35
C PRO A 81 -16.36 -25.26 15.23
N ILE A 82 -15.07 -24.93 15.20
CA ILE A 82 -14.00 -25.70 15.85
C ILE A 82 -13.32 -24.94 17.01
N PHE A 83 -13.64 -23.66 17.17
CA PHE A 83 -13.03 -22.82 18.20
C PHE A 83 -13.44 -23.29 19.61
N GLU A 84 -12.51 -23.24 20.58
CA GLU A 84 -12.72 -23.68 21.98
C GLU A 84 -13.15 -25.15 22.18
N LYS A 85 -13.06 -25.98 21.14
CA LYS A 85 -13.32 -27.41 21.25
C LYS A 85 -12.04 -28.21 21.55
N PRO A 86 -12.15 -29.28 22.36
CA PRO A 86 -11.01 -30.16 22.63
C PRO A 86 -10.56 -30.90 21.36
N LEU A 87 -9.28 -31.27 21.27
CA LEU A 87 -8.72 -32.05 20.16
C LEU A 87 -9.46 -33.38 19.85
N ALA A 88 -10.17 -33.94 20.83
CA ALA A 88 -11.01 -35.10 20.64
C ALA A 88 -12.22 -34.85 19.72
N GLU A 89 -12.74 -33.62 19.67
CA GLU A 89 -13.98 -33.26 18.98
C GLU A 89 -13.75 -32.57 17.62
N ILE A 90 -12.52 -32.15 17.35
CA ILE A 90 -12.14 -31.44 16.12
C ILE A 90 -11.02 -32.17 15.41
N SER A 91 -10.96 -32.02 14.09
CA SER A 91 -9.74 -32.33 13.35
C SER A 91 -9.13 -31.05 12.78
N PHE A 92 -8.05 -30.61 13.42
CA PHE A 92 -7.32 -29.41 13.04
C PHE A 92 -6.74 -29.53 11.63
N GLY A 93 -6.24 -30.71 11.25
CA GLY A 93 -5.80 -31.01 9.90
C GLY A 93 -6.89 -30.83 8.85
N HIS A 94 -8.12 -31.31 9.11
CA HIS A 94 -9.26 -31.11 8.19
C HIS A 94 -9.67 -29.64 8.08
N VAL A 95 -9.59 -28.88 9.17
CA VAL A 95 -9.88 -27.44 9.17
C VAL A 95 -8.87 -26.71 8.29
N LEU A 96 -7.57 -26.99 8.46
CA LEU A 96 -6.53 -26.44 7.61
C LEU A 96 -6.76 -26.78 6.14
N LEU A 97 -7.11 -28.03 5.82
CA LEU A 97 -7.48 -28.43 4.46
C LEU A 97 -8.65 -27.61 3.93
N ASN A 98 -9.70 -27.44 4.72
CA ASN A 98 -10.86 -26.64 4.34
C ASN A 98 -10.51 -25.16 4.16
N LEU A 99 -9.62 -24.60 4.99
CA LEU A 99 -9.12 -23.23 4.83
C LEU A 99 -8.38 -23.05 3.51
N PHE A 100 -7.44 -23.95 3.17
CA PHE A 100 -6.74 -23.89 1.89
C PHE A 100 -7.70 -24.06 0.71
N ASN A 101 -8.66 -24.99 0.81
CA ASN A 101 -9.66 -25.20 -0.23
C ASN A 101 -10.55 -23.97 -0.44
N THR A 102 -10.96 -23.34 0.66
CA THR A 102 -11.73 -22.09 0.64
C THR A 102 -10.91 -20.96 0.03
N ALA A 103 -9.66 -20.78 0.45
CA ALA A 103 -8.78 -19.74 -0.08
C ALA A 103 -8.47 -19.93 -1.58
N ARG A 104 -8.39 -21.18 -2.08
CA ARG A 104 -8.27 -21.45 -3.52
C ARG A 104 -9.43 -20.91 -4.36
N ARG A 105 -10.65 -20.79 -3.79
CA ARG A 105 -11.80 -20.18 -4.48
C ARG A 105 -11.60 -18.68 -4.73
N PHE A 106 -10.70 -18.05 -3.97
CA PHE A 106 -10.30 -16.66 -4.12
C PHE A 106 -8.98 -16.53 -4.89
N ASN A 107 -8.65 -17.51 -5.75
CA ASN A 107 -7.43 -17.53 -6.56
C ASN A 107 -6.13 -17.39 -5.74
N MET A 108 -6.12 -17.86 -4.48
CA MET A 108 -4.90 -17.89 -3.69
C MET A 108 -3.88 -18.86 -4.29
N GLU A 109 -2.65 -18.39 -4.51
CA GLU A 109 -1.54 -19.27 -4.90
C GLU A 109 -1.11 -20.12 -3.69
N VAL A 110 -1.40 -21.42 -3.72
CA VAL A 110 -1.01 -22.34 -2.65
C VAL A 110 0.46 -22.70 -2.79
N GLN A 111 1.29 -22.24 -1.86
CA GLN A 111 2.71 -22.59 -1.85
C GLN A 111 2.91 -24.07 -1.41
N PRO A 112 3.71 -24.87 -2.13
CA PRO A 112 3.95 -26.28 -1.80
C PRO A 112 4.48 -26.51 -0.37
N GLN A 113 5.24 -25.56 0.17
CA GLN A 113 5.78 -25.62 1.52
C GLN A 113 4.70 -25.58 2.62
N LEU A 114 3.55 -24.94 2.36
CA LEU A 114 2.43 -24.91 3.28
C LEU A 114 1.67 -26.24 3.28
N VAL A 115 1.63 -26.93 2.14
CA VAL A 115 1.09 -28.29 2.02
C VAL A 115 1.93 -29.29 2.83
N LEU A 116 3.25 -29.12 2.83
CA LEU A 116 4.15 -29.97 3.62
C LEU A 116 3.97 -29.78 5.13
N LEU A 117 3.64 -28.56 5.56
CA LEU A 117 3.32 -28.22 6.94
C LEU A 117 2.06 -28.97 7.44
N GLN A 118 1.10 -29.22 6.55
CA GLN A 118 -0.12 -29.99 6.85
C GLN A 118 0.19 -31.41 7.30
N LYS A 119 1.10 -32.12 6.62
CA LYS A 119 1.46 -33.50 6.98
C LYS A 119 2.04 -33.56 8.39
N THR A 120 2.86 -32.57 8.75
CA THR A 120 3.40 -32.48 10.12
C THR A 120 2.31 -32.19 11.13
N LEU A 121 1.40 -31.24 10.86
CA LEU A 121 0.29 -30.91 11.76
C LEU A 121 -0.66 -32.11 11.98
N LEU A 122 -0.93 -32.91 10.96
CA LEU A 122 -1.77 -34.10 11.08
C LEU A 122 -1.12 -35.17 11.97
N TYR A 123 0.20 -35.36 11.89
CA TYR A 123 0.91 -36.26 12.81
C TYR A 123 0.92 -35.73 14.24
N VAL A 124 1.19 -34.43 14.43
CA VAL A 124 1.18 -33.82 15.76
C VAL A 124 -0.22 -33.87 16.39
N GLU A 125 -1.29 -33.64 15.62
CA GLU A 125 -2.68 -33.81 16.07
C GLU A 125 -2.94 -35.26 16.52
N GLY A 126 -2.50 -36.25 15.73
CA GLY A 126 -2.65 -37.66 16.08
C GLY A 126 -2.00 -38.00 17.42
N VAL A 127 -0.77 -37.52 17.66
CA VAL A 127 -0.07 -37.68 18.93
C VAL A 127 -0.80 -36.94 20.05
N GLY A 128 -1.18 -35.68 19.81
CA GLY A 128 -1.90 -34.86 20.78
C GLY A 128 -3.22 -35.51 21.23
N ARG A 129 -3.97 -36.11 20.31
CA ARG A 129 -5.22 -36.82 20.62
C ARG A 129 -4.98 -38.09 21.46
N GLN A 130 -3.88 -38.80 21.22
CA GLN A 130 -3.51 -39.98 22.02
C GLN A 130 -3.03 -39.62 23.43
N LEU A 131 -2.26 -38.53 23.56
CA LEU A 131 -1.64 -38.13 24.83
C LEU A 131 -2.57 -37.29 25.70
N TYR A 132 -3.27 -36.31 25.11
CA TYR A 132 -4.11 -35.38 25.84
C TYR A 132 -5.34 -34.96 25.01
N PRO A 133 -6.35 -35.83 24.89
CA PRO A 133 -7.52 -35.60 24.03
C PRO A 133 -8.34 -34.36 24.42
N GLN A 134 -8.32 -33.98 25.70
CA GLN A 134 -9.04 -32.82 26.24
C GLN A 134 -8.31 -31.49 26.01
N LEU A 135 -7.15 -31.52 25.35
CA LEU A 135 -6.35 -30.33 25.08
C LEU A 135 -7.15 -29.35 24.21
N ASP A 136 -7.37 -28.15 24.73
CA ASP A 136 -7.82 -27.00 23.96
C ASP A 136 -6.59 -26.33 23.32
N LEU A 137 -6.44 -26.54 22.01
CA LEU A 137 -5.32 -26.01 21.24
C LEU A 137 -5.26 -24.47 21.33
N TRP A 138 -6.41 -23.79 21.32
CA TRP A 138 -6.46 -22.33 21.31
C TRP A 138 -6.01 -21.76 22.64
N LYS A 139 -6.60 -22.26 23.73
CA LYS A 139 -6.26 -21.80 25.08
C LYS A 139 -4.81 -22.09 25.44
N THR A 140 -4.28 -23.25 25.06
CA THR A 140 -2.92 -23.64 25.42
C THR A 140 -1.86 -23.01 24.52
N ALA A 141 -2.08 -22.88 23.20
CA ALA A 141 -1.07 -22.37 22.28
C ALA A 141 -0.98 -20.84 22.22
N LYS A 142 -2.07 -20.11 22.54
CA LYS A 142 -2.12 -18.64 22.51
C LYS A 142 -0.94 -17.94 23.23
N PRO A 143 -0.59 -18.25 24.49
CA PRO A 143 0.50 -17.55 25.17
C PRO A 143 1.87 -17.78 24.52
N PHE A 144 2.13 -18.99 24.00
CA PHE A 144 3.38 -19.29 23.30
C PHE A 144 3.48 -18.49 22.00
N LEU A 145 2.38 -18.41 21.26
CA LEU A 145 2.33 -17.65 20.01
C LEU A 145 2.51 -16.15 20.28
N GLU A 146 1.81 -15.57 21.25
CA GLU A 146 1.96 -14.15 21.62
C GLU A 146 3.41 -13.81 22.02
N SER A 147 4.06 -14.68 22.80
CA SER A 147 5.48 -14.51 23.14
C SER A 147 6.38 -14.57 21.91
N TRP A 148 6.17 -15.55 21.02
CA TRP A 148 6.97 -15.71 19.81
C TRP A 148 6.85 -14.48 18.89
N ILE A 149 5.66 -13.89 18.80
CA ILE A 149 5.41 -12.73 17.94
C ILE A 149 6.02 -11.47 18.53
N LYS A 150 5.99 -11.31 19.86
CA LYS A 150 6.73 -10.23 20.53
C LYS A 150 8.22 -10.28 20.19
N ASP A 151 8.78 -11.47 20.00
CA ASP A 151 10.17 -11.65 19.59
C ASP A 151 10.40 -11.36 18.09
N GLN A 152 9.41 -11.62 17.22
CA GLN A 152 9.51 -11.38 15.77
C GLN A 152 9.19 -9.95 15.34
N VAL A 153 8.21 -9.30 15.96
CA VAL A 153 7.62 -8.01 15.53
C VAL A 153 7.73 -6.93 16.61
N GLY A 154 8.02 -7.30 17.87
CA GLY A 154 8.10 -6.36 18.97
C GLY A 154 9.39 -5.52 19.02
N ILE A 155 9.51 -4.74 20.10
CA ILE A 155 10.68 -3.90 20.40
C ILE A 155 12.02 -4.63 20.21
N PRO A 156 12.18 -5.91 20.63
CA PRO A 156 13.43 -6.65 20.39
C PRO A 156 13.80 -6.75 18.91
N ALA A 157 12.83 -7.00 18.04
CA ALA A 157 13.05 -7.08 16.59
C ALA A 157 13.41 -5.71 15.99
N LEU A 158 12.78 -4.64 16.47
CA LEU A 158 13.10 -3.26 16.09
C LEU A 158 14.54 -2.89 16.49
N VAL A 159 14.94 -3.20 17.73
CA VAL A 159 16.30 -2.97 18.22
C VAL A 159 17.32 -3.80 17.42
N ARG A 160 17.00 -5.06 17.11
CA ARG A 160 17.87 -5.92 16.29
C ARG A 160 18.02 -5.38 14.87
N ALA A 161 16.93 -4.93 14.25
CA ALA A 161 16.95 -4.32 12.92
C ALA A 161 17.73 -3.00 12.90
N PHE A 162 17.59 -2.18 13.96
CA PHE A 162 18.38 -0.96 14.12
C PHE A 162 19.86 -1.27 14.29
N LYS A 163 20.22 -2.26 15.13
CA LYS A 163 21.60 -2.71 15.33
C LYS A 163 22.23 -3.28 14.06
N GLU A 164 21.49 -4.03 13.26
CA GLU A 164 21.96 -4.55 11.96
C GLU A 164 22.22 -3.42 10.95
N LYS A 165 21.37 -2.39 10.93
CA LYS A 165 21.53 -1.25 10.01
C LYS A 165 22.44 -0.14 10.56
N ALA A 166 22.76 -0.14 11.86
CA ALA A 166 23.56 0.89 12.49
C ALA A 166 24.92 1.15 11.80
N PRO A 167 25.70 0.13 11.37
CA PRO A 167 26.96 0.36 10.67
C PRO A 167 26.77 1.16 9.37
N PHE A 168 25.71 0.84 8.60
CA PHE A 168 25.36 1.55 7.38
C PHE A 168 24.95 3.01 7.67
N TRP A 169 24.19 3.25 8.73
CA TRP A 169 23.83 4.61 9.16
C TRP A 169 25.06 5.42 9.58
N VAL A 170 26.00 4.82 10.31
CA VAL A 170 27.24 5.48 10.74
C VAL A 170 28.09 5.87 9.53
N GLU A 171 28.15 5.02 8.51
CA GLU A 171 28.87 5.30 7.26
C GLU A 171 28.21 6.43 6.45
N LYS A 172 26.87 6.51 6.43
CA LYS A 172 26.12 7.51 5.67
C LYS A 172 25.81 8.81 6.40
N MET A 173 25.98 8.83 7.73
CA MET A 173 25.72 10.01 8.57
C MET A 173 26.50 11.27 8.16
N PRO A 174 27.78 11.19 7.71
CA PRO A 174 28.52 12.37 7.26
C PRO A 174 27.96 13.01 5.98
N GLU A 175 27.26 12.25 5.13
CA GLU A 175 26.69 12.72 3.85
C GLU A 175 25.29 13.36 4.01
N LEU A 176 24.60 13.09 5.12
CA LEU A 176 23.24 13.61 5.38
C LEU A 176 23.13 15.15 5.40
N PRO A 177 24.06 15.90 6.02
CA PRO A 177 24.01 17.35 6.02
C PRO A 177 24.07 17.94 4.61
N GLU A 178 24.91 17.39 3.74
CA GLU A 178 25.03 17.84 2.35
C GLU A 178 23.76 17.51 1.54
N LEU A 179 23.22 16.29 1.66
CA LEU A 179 21.97 15.90 0.98
C LEU A 179 20.77 16.77 1.40
N VAL A 180 20.65 17.08 2.70
CA VAL A 180 19.59 17.95 3.21
C VAL A 180 19.80 19.39 2.75
N TYR A 181 21.04 19.88 2.80
CA TYR A 181 21.38 21.23 2.34
C TYR A 181 21.11 21.41 0.84
N ASP A 182 21.53 20.45 0.02
CA ASP A 182 21.35 20.48 -1.43
C ASP A 182 19.88 20.36 -1.81
N SER A 183 19.11 19.51 -1.14
CA SER A 183 17.66 19.39 -1.35
C SER A 183 16.91 20.69 -0.97
N LEU A 184 17.29 21.33 0.15
CA LEU A 184 16.75 22.63 0.54
C LEU A 184 17.16 23.75 -0.43
N ARG A 185 18.36 23.69 -1.01
CA ARG A 185 18.84 24.65 -2.00
C ARG A 185 18.13 24.45 -3.35
N GLN A 186 17.90 23.20 -3.75
CA GLN A 186 17.17 22.84 -4.97
C GLN A 186 15.71 23.29 -4.90
N GLY A 187 15.06 23.18 -3.73
CA GLY A 187 13.73 23.74 -3.49
C GLY A 187 13.65 25.25 -3.75
N LYS A 188 14.67 26.03 -3.33
CA LYS A 188 14.76 27.48 -3.60
C LYS A 188 14.93 27.80 -5.08
N TYR A 189 15.73 27.03 -5.82
CA TYR A 189 15.91 27.22 -7.27
C TYR A 189 14.64 26.89 -8.06
N LEU A 190 13.92 25.84 -7.67
CA LEU A 190 12.67 25.45 -8.29
C LEU A 190 11.60 26.53 -8.08
N GLN A 191 11.51 27.08 -6.87
CA GLN A 191 10.57 28.15 -6.54
C GLN A 191 10.85 29.43 -7.33
N HIS A 192 12.12 29.81 -7.50
CA HIS A 192 12.49 30.95 -8.34
C HIS A 192 12.15 30.74 -9.82
N SER A 193 12.29 29.52 -10.33
CA SER A 193 11.96 29.19 -11.73
C SER A 193 10.44 29.24 -11.95
N VAL A 194 9.66 28.72 -11.00
CA VAL A 194 8.19 28.78 -11.02
C VAL A 194 7.69 30.23 -10.95
N ASP A 195 8.26 31.05 -10.06
CA ASP A 195 7.90 32.47 -9.94
C ASP A 195 8.20 33.27 -11.21
N LYS A 196 9.31 32.94 -11.90
CA LYS A 196 9.69 33.60 -13.15
C LYS A 196 8.69 33.24 -14.27
N ILE A 197 8.35 31.96 -14.39
CA ILE A 197 7.36 31.47 -15.36
C ILE A 197 5.98 32.08 -15.09
N ALA A 198 5.55 32.14 -13.82
CA ALA A 198 4.29 32.74 -13.43
C ALA A 198 4.22 34.24 -13.80
N ARG A 199 5.30 35.00 -13.57
CA ARG A 199 5.39 36.41 -13.97
C ARG A 199 5.39 36.60 -15.49
N GLU A 200 6.12 35.76 -16.23
CA GLU A 200 6.13 35.81 -17.69
C GLU A 200 4.74 35.52 -18.27
N LEU A 201 4.05 34.49 -17.79
CA LEU A 201 2.67 34.16 -18.17
C LEU A 201 1.70 35.31 -17.86
N GLN A 202 1.79 35.91 -16.67
CA GLN A 202 0.93 37.02 -16.28
C GLN A 202 1.17 38.27 -17.14
N SER A 203 2.43 38.59 -17.45
CA SER A 203 2.77 39.72 -18.33
C SER A 203 2.27 39.52 -19.77
N ASN A 204 2.35 38.28 -20.29
CA ASN A 204 1.87 37.92 -21.61
C ASN A 204 0.33 37.95 -21.67
N HIS A 205 -0.36 37.51 -20.62
CA HIS A 205 -1.82 37.60 -20.53
C HIS A 205 -2.31 39.05 -20.55
N VAL A 206 -1.66 39.96 -19.80
CA VAL A 206 -2.03 41.39 -19.79
C VAL A 206 -1.76 42.04 -21.15
N ARG A 207 -0.62 41.75 -21.79
CA ARG A 207 -0.30 42.24 -23.15
C ARG A 207 -1.28 41.75 -24.20
N GLN A 208 -1.63 40.46 -24.19
CA GLN A 208 -2.63 39.89 -25.10
C GLN A 208 -4.02 40.49 -24.87
N GLY A 209 -4.44 40.69 -23.61
CA GLY A 209 -5.71 41.33 -23.28
C GLY A 209 -5.81 42.75 -23.80
N GLN A 210 -4.76 43.57 -23.60
CA GLN A 210 -4.72 44.93 -24.13
C GLN A 210 -4.73 44.96 -25.66
N SER A 211 -3.93 44.10 -26.32
CA SER A 211 -3.90 44.02 -27.79
C SER A 211 -5.28 43.67 -28.37
N ARG A 212 -5.95 42.65 -27.82
CA ARG A 212 -7.32 42.26 -28.24
C ARG A 212 -8.32 43.40 -28.08
N TYR A 213 -8.21 44.19 -27.01
CA TYR A 213 -9.08 45.35 -26.77
C TYR A 213 -8.89 46.45 -27.84
N PHE A 214 -7.64 46.78 -28.17
CA PHE A 214 -7.34 47.77 -29.22
C PHE A 214 -7.74 47.29 -30.62
N LEU A 215 -7.55 46.01 -30.93
CA LEU A 215 -8.01 45.40 -32.19
C LEU A 215 -9.54 45.42 -32.31
N GLY A 216 -10.26 45.11 -31.22
CA GLY A 216 -11.73 45.15 -31.17
C GLY A 216 -12.30 46.57 -31.35
N ILE A 217 -11.70 47.57 -30.70
CA ILE A 217 -12.06 48.99 -30.91
C ILE A 217 -11.80 49.41 -32.35
N GLY A 218 -10.64 49.05 -32.91
CA GLY A 218 -10.29 49.37 -34.29
C GLY A 218 -11.28 48.79 -35.30
N ALA A 219 -11.62 47.50 -35.16
CA ALA A 219 -12.61 46.83 -36.01
C ALA A 219 -14.00 47.48 -35.91
N THR A 220 -14.44 47.81 -34.69
CA THR A 220 -15.76 48.44 -34.46
C THR A 220 -15.83 49.83 -35.10
N LEU A 221 -14.80 50.66 -34.94
CA LEU A 221 -14.74 52.00 -35.53
C LEU A 221 -14.70 51.97 -37.06
N VAL A 222 -13.99 51.02 -37.66
CA VAL A 222 -13.97 50.85 -39.13
C VAL A 222 -15.33 50.39 -39.65
N LEU A 223 -15.98 49.41 -38.99
CA LEU A 223 -17.32 48.94 -39.36
C LEU A 223 -18.37 50.05 -39.21
N SER A 224 -18.36 50.79 -38.09
CA SER A 224 -19.26 51.92 -37.87
C SER A 224 -19.01 53.07 -38.85
N GLY A 225 -17.75 53.39 -39.16
CA GLY A 225 -17.39 54.41 -40.17
C GLY A 225 -17.87 54.02 -41.57
N THR A 226 -17.70 52.75 -41.95
CA THR A 226 -18.18 52.21 -43.24
C THR A 226 -19.71 52.25 -43.32
N PHE A 227 -20.40 51.85 -42.24
CA PHE A 227 -21.87 51.86 -42.18
C PHE A 227 -22.45 53.28 -42.27
N LEU A 228 -21.84 54.25 -41.60
CA LEU A 228 -22.25 55.65 -41.67
C LEU A 228 -22.03 56.25 -43.06
N LEU A 229 -20.94 55.88 -43.74
CA LEU A 229 -20.64 56.33 -45.09
C LEU A 229 -21.68 55.82 -46.11
N VAL A 230 -22.19 54.60 -45.91
CA VAL A 230 -23.26 54.01 -46.74
C VAL A 230 -24.64 54.58 -46.38
N SER A 231 -24.91 54.80 -45.10
CA SER A 231 -26.26 55.17 -44.62
C SER A 231 -26.56 56.67 -44.65
N ARG A 232 -25.52 57.53 -44.56
CA ARG A 232 -25.65 59.00 -44.49
C ARG A 232 -24.51 59.69 -45.26
N PRO A 233 -24.58 59.76 -46.61
CA PRO A 233 -23.54 60.38 -47.44
C PRO A 233 -23.41 61.90 -47.23
N GLU A 234 -24.45 62.53 -46.67
CA GLU A 234 -24.59 63.97 -46.40
C GLU A 234 -23.54 64.52 -45.41
N TRP A 235 -22.88 63.65 -44.61
CA TRP A 235 -22.00 64.03 -43.50
C TRP A 235 -20.51 64.22 -43.90
N GLY A 236 -20.21 64.26 -45.20
CA GLY A 236 -18.90 64.68 -45.71
C GLY A 236 -17.71 63.88 -45.15
N LEU A 237 -16.77 64.56 -44.49
CA LEU A 237 -15.47 64.00 -44.07
C LEU A 237 -15.50 63.25 -42.72
N MET A 238 -16.57 63.34 -41.94
CA MET A 238 -16.66 62.72 -40.59
C MET A 238 -16.46 61.18 -40.59
N PRO A 239 -17.06 60.40 -41.52
CA PRO A 239 -16.83 58.95 -41.57
C PRO A 239 -15.38 58.57 -41.91
N GLY A 240 -14.69 59.39 -42.69
CA GLY A 240 -13.27 59.20 -43.02
C GLY A 240 -12.35 59.33 -41.81
N TRP A 241 -12.60 60.32 -40.95
CA TRP A 241 -11.86 60.50 -39.69
C TRP A 241 -12.08 59.36 -38.70
N LEU A 242 -13.29 58.80 -38.62
CA LEU A 242 -13.60 57.62 -37.80
C LEU A 242 -12.86 56.36 -38.28
N MET A 243 -12.83 56.13 -39.59
CA MET A 243 -12.07 55.00 -40.17
C MET A 243 -10.56 55.16 -39.96
N ALA A 244 -10.02 56.37 -40.12
CA ALA A 244 -8.61 56.65 -39.85
C ALA A 244 -8.25 56.40 -38.37
N GLY A 245 -9.10 56.83 -37.43
CA GLY A 245 -8.94 56.52 -36.00
C GLY A 245 -9.00 55.02 -35.71
N GLY A 246 -9.90 54.29 -36.37
CA GLY A 246 -10.00 52.84 -36.26
C GLY A 246 -8.76 52.10 -36.78
N LEU A 247 -8.19 52.54 -37.90
CA LEU A 247 -6.95 51.98 -38.46
C LEU A 247 -5.73 52.24 -37.56
N ILE A 248 -5.64 53.41 -36.94
CA ILE A 248 -4.58 53.73 -35.97
C ILE A 248 -4.72 52.84 -34.73
N ALA A 249 -5.94 52.70 -34.18
CA ALA A 249 -6.20 51.82 -33.04
C ALA A 249 -5.86 50.35 -33.35
N TRP A 250 -6.20 49.87 -34.56
CA TRP A 250 -5.83 48.54 -35.03
C TRP A 250 -4.31 48.38 -35.11
N PHE A 251 -3.61 49.35 -35.72
CA PHE A 251 -2.16 49.28 -35.87
C PHE A 251 -1.43 49.30 -34.52
N VAL A 252 -1.91 50.10 -33.56
CA VAL A 252 -1.42 50.11 -32.18
C VAL A 252 -1.68 48.77 -31.49
N GLY A 253 -2.86 48.18 -31.69
CA GLY A 253 -3.20 46.84 -31.20
C GLY A 253 -2.26 45.76 -31.76
N TRP A 254 -2.03 45.76 -33.08
CA TRP A 254 -1.15 44.82 -33.78
C TRP A 254 0.30 44.92 -33.31
N ARG A 255 0.81 46.14 -33.10
CA ARG A 255 2.17 46.36 -32.60
C ARG A 255 2.35 45.90 -31.14
N LYS A 256 1.29 45.92 -30.33
CA LYS A 256 1.30 45.38 -28.96
C LYS A 256 1.19 43.84 -28.89
N THR A 257 0.80 43.18 -29.99
CA THR A 257 0.74 41.71 -30.09
C THR A 257 2.10 41.07 -30.42
N ARG A 258 3.00 41.85 -31.02
CA ARG A 258 4.35 41.44 -31.42
C ARG A 258 5.36 41.68 -30.29
#